data_AF-A0A078IXR3-F1
#
_entry.id   AF-A0A078IXR3-F1
#
_cell.length_a   1.000
_cell.length_b   1.000
_cell.length_c   1.000
_cell.angle_alpha   90.00
_cell.angle_beta   90.00
_cell.angle_gamma   90.00
#
_symmetry.space_group_name_H-M   'P 1'
#
loop_
_entity.id
_entity.type
_entity.pdbx_description
1 polymer ?
#
loop_
_entity_poly.entity_id
_entity_poly.type
_entity_poly.pdbx_seq_one_letter_code
_entity_poly.pdbx_strand_id
1 'polypeptide(L)'
;MAENMKWVRYGLQETASKGRRECMDSCRIDVSEELGRYVATERNATERDVCSVDGMDAFAVKQACKFAKEHALKNGPIILEMDTYRYHGHSMSDPGSTYRTRDEISGVRQERDPIERIKKLVLSHDLATEKELKDMEKEIRKEVDDAIAKAKDCSMPEPSELFTNVYVKGFGTKSFGADRKEVKAALP
;
A
#
# COMPACT_ATOMS: atom_id res chain seq x y z
N MET A 1 21.07 -6.97 49.21
CA MET A 1 21.40 -5.67 48.62
C MET A 1 20.41 -5.41 47.51
N ALA A 2 19.50 -4.48 47.74
CA ALA A 2 18.52 -4.00 46.77
C ALA A 2 19.13 -2.89 45.91
N GLU A 3 18.57 -2.66 44.72
CA GLU A 3 18.31 -1.37 44.03
C GLU A 3 18.27 -1.60 42.51
N ASN A 4 17.09 -1.59 41.89
CA ASN A 4 16.40 -0.43 41.28
C ASN A 4 16.79 -0.21 39.81
N MET A 5 15.95 -0.67 38.87
CA MET A 5 15.74 0.04 37.61
C MET A 5 14.26 0.03 37.23
N LYS A 6 13.74 1.25 37.05
CA LYS A 6 12.34 1.62 36.91
C LYS A 6 11.74 1.10 35.60
N TRP A 7 10.56 0.52 35.73
CA TRP A 7 9.59 0.38 34.65
C TRP A 7 8.81 1.68 34.50
N VAL A 8 8.83 2.30 33.33
CA VAL A 8 7.84 3.33 32.98
C VAL A 8 6.82 2.67 32.05
N ARG A 9 5.72 2.23 32.65
CA ARG A 9 4.48 1.92 31.94
C ARG A 9 3.79 3.24 31.59
N TYR A 10 3.56 3.48 30.30
CA TYR A 10 2.40 4.25 29.88
C TYR A 10 1.40 3.25 29.31
N GLY A 11 0.31 3.06 30.05
CA GLY A 11 -0.81 2.24 29.61
C GLY A 11 -1.72 3.00 28.67
N LEU A 12 -2.29 2.28 27.71
CA LEU A 12 -3.68 2.42 27.34
C LEU A 12 -4.33 1.04 27.33
N GLN A 13 -5.59 1.02 27.75
CA GLN A 13 -6.32 -0.05 28.41
C GLN A 13 -6.53 -1.36 27.62
N GLU A 14 -6.64 -2.42 28.41
CA GLU A 14 -7.23 -3.71 28.09
C GLU A 14 -8.61 -3.58 27.43
N THR A 15 -8.87 -4.40 26.42
CA THR A 15 -10.01 -5.34 26.38
C THR A 15 -10.00 -6.15 25.07
N ALA A 16 -9.50 -7.40 25.12
CA ALA A 16 -10.06 -8.52 24.35
C ALA A 16 -9.33 -9.83 24.72
N SER A 17 -9.90 -10.49 25.73
CA SER A 17 -9.94 -11.95 25.93
C SER A 17 -8.63 -12.75 25.78
N LYS A 18 -8.07 -13.05 26.96
CA LYS A 18 -7.37 -14.29 27.33
C LYS A 18 -7.70 -15.46 26.38
N GLY A 19 -6.70 -15.92 25.62
CA GLY A 19 -6.82 -17.09 24.74
C GLY A 19 -5.66 -17.30 23.74
N ARG A 20 -4.82 -16.29 23.50
CA ARG A 20 -3.70 -16.35 22.53
C ARG A 20 -2.30 -16.43 23.17
N ARG A 21 -2.18 -16.92 24.40
CA ARG A 21 -0.92 -16.83 25.15
C ARG A 21 -0.01 -18.06 25.07
N GLU A 22 -0.42 -19.14 24.39
CA GLU A 22 0.38 -20.37 24.28
C GLU A 22 1.02 -20.61 22.90
N CYS A 23 0.72 -19.79 21.88
CA CYS A 23 1.35 -19.91 20.55
C CYS A 23 2.54 -18.95 20.33
N MET A 24 2.89 -18.12 21.31
CA MET A 24 3.95 -17.11 21.16
C MET A 24 5.36 -17.61 21.48
N ASP A 25 5.53 -18.77 22.11
CA ASP A 25 6.84 -19.22 22.59
C ASP A 25 7.73 -19.91 21.53
N SER A 26 7.25 -20.09 20.28
CA SER A 26 8.04 -20.70 19.19
C SER A 26 8.45 -19.74 18.07
N CYS A 27 8.00 -18.48 18.10
CA CYS A 27 8.43 -17.47 17.13
C CYS A 27 9.78 -16.89 17.53
N ARG A 28 10.87 -17.52 17.07
CA ARG A 28 12.20 -16.91 17.06
C ARG A 28 12.19 -15.70 16.13
N ILE A 29 12.03 -14.51 16.71
CA ILE A 29 12.24 -13.23 16.04
C ILE A 29 13.74 -12.90 16.15
N ASP A 30 14.51 -13.08 15.08
CA ASP A 30 15.85 -12.48 14.98
C ASP A 30 15.67 -11.01 14.55
N VAL A 31 15.59 -10.13 15.55
CA VAL A 31 15.54 -8.66 15.37
C VAL A 31 16.97 -8.15 15.28
N SER A 32 17.46 -7.81 14.08
CA SER A 32 18.71 -7.06 13.97
C SER A 32 18.49 -5.65 14.54
N GLU A 33 19.23 -5.31 15.59
CA GLU A 33 18.96 -4.19 16.52
C GLU A 33 18.97 -2.77 15.93
N GLU A 34 19.35 -2.55 14.67
CA GLU A 34 19.74 -1.18 14.28
C GLU A 34 18.73 -0.33 13.49
N LEU A 35 17.67 -0.80 12.81
CA LEU A 35 16.82 0.16 12.04
C LEU A 35 15.40 -0.27 11.62
N GLY A 36 14.75 -1.25 12.28
CA GLY A 36 13.41 -1.68 11.84
C GLY A 36 12.63 -2.52 12.85
N ARG A 37 11.96 -1.87 13.80
CA ARG A 37 11.09 -2.53 14.79
C ARG A 37 9.67 -2.83 14.26
N TYR A 38 9.48 -3.44 13.10
CA TYR A 38 8.10 -3.64 12.58
C TYR A 38 7.88 -4.89 11.71
N VAL A 39 8.77 -5.89 11.73
CA VAL A 39 8.59 -7.11 10.95
C VAL A 39 8.23 -8.25 11.91
N ALA A 40 6.94 -8.56 12.03
CA ALA A 40 6.47 -9.73 12.76
C ALA A 40 6.10 -10.82 11.75
N THR A 41 6.79 -11.95 11.80
CA THR A 41 6.46 -13.12 10.96
C THR A 41 5.68 -14.14 11.78
N GLU A 42 4.48 -14.49 11.33
CA GLU A 42 3.65 -15.54 11.91
C GLU A 42 3.28 -16.57 10.85
N ARG A 43 3.14 -17.83 11.24
CA ARG A 43 2.48 -18.83 10.38
C ARG A 43 0.98 -18.74 10.60
N ASN A 44 0.24 -18.47 9.54
CA ASN A 44 -1.22 -18.40 9.63
C ASN A 44 -1.87 -19.80 9.66
N ALA A 45 -3.20 -19.84 9.83
CA ALA A 45 -3.99 -21.07 9.85
C ALA A 45 -3.90 -21.94 8.57
N THR A 46 -3.32 -21.41 7.48
CA THR A 46 -3.05 -22.12 6.23
C THR A 46 -1.58 -22.52 6.06
N GLU A 47 -0.79 -22.46 7.14
CA GLU A 47 0.66 -22.72 7.18
C GLU A 47 1.49 -21.81 6.27
N ARG A 48 0.95 -20.66 5.87
CA ARG A 48 1.68 -19.68 5.05
C ARG A 48 2.43 -18.72 5.97
N ASP A 49 3.65 -18.39 5.56
CA ASP A 49 4.42 -17.33 6.19
C ASP A 49 3.71 -15.99 5.90
N VAL A 50 3.33 -15.28 6.96
CA VAL A 50 2.74 -13.94 6.91
C VAL A 50 3.65 -12.99 7.65
N CYS A 51 3.89 -11.83 7.07
CA CYS A 51 4.65 -10.75 7.67
C CYS A 51 3.75 -9.50 7.76
N SER A 52 3.44 -9.06 8.98
CA SER A 52 2.69 -7.84 9.22
C SER A 52 3.64 -6.64 9.27
N VAL A 53 3.25 -5.54 8.61
CA VAL A 53 4.06 -4.35 8.38
C VAL A 53 3.20 -3.11 8.59
N ASP A 54 3.75 -2.07 9.23
CA ASP A 54 3.13 -0.75 9.22
C ASP A 54 3.22 -0.14 7.80
N GLY A 55 2.10 -0.13 7.08
CA GLY A 55 1.99 0.44 5.74
C GLY A 55 2.07 1.97 5.71
N MET A 56 2.03 2.63 6.86
CA MET A 56 2.24 4.08 7.01
C MET A 56 3.72 4.44 7.27
N ASP A 57 4.61 3.44 7.24
CA ASP A 57 6.06 3.61 7.33
C ASP A 57 6.76 3.13 6.04
N ALA A 58 7.17 4.08 5.19
CA ALA A 58 7.83 3.73 3.93
C ALA A 58 9.16 2.97 4.10
N PHE A 59 9.87 3.18 5.22
CA PHE A 59 11.11 2.46 5.48
C PHE A 59 10.83 1.03 5.95
N ALA A 60 9.82 0.83 6.80
CA ALA A 60 9.37 -0.51 7.19
C ALA A 60 8.88 -1.30 5.97
N VAL A 61 8.05 -0.68 5.11
CA VAL A 61 7.60 -1.28 3.84
C VAL A 61 8.77 -1.65 2.95
N LYS A 62 9.77 -0.76 2.77
CA LYS A 62 10.96 -1.05 1.98
C LYS A 62 11.73 -2.27 2.50
N GLN A 63 11.95 -2.35 3.81
CA GLN A 63 12.68 -3.48 4.42
C GLN A 63 11.87 -4.78 4.34
N ALA A 64 10.57 -4.74 4.62
CA ALA A 64 9.71 -5.89 4.52
C ALA A 64 9.63 -6.43 3.08
N CYS A 65 9.53 -5.56 2.07
CA CYS A 65 9.60 -5.96 0.67
C CYS A 65 10.95 -6.59 0.29
N LYS A 66 12.06 -6.05 0.81
CA LYS A 66 13.40 -6.62 0.58
C LYS A 66 13.49 -8.03 1.18
N PHE A 67 13.10 -8.18 2.44
CA PHE A 67 13.05 -9.47 3.13
C PHE A 67 12.15 -10.47 2.40
N ALA A 68 10.93 -10.06 2.05
CA ALA A 68 9.96 -10.91 1.37
C ALA A 68 10.47 -11.42 0.03
N LYS A 69 11.18 -10.59 -0.73
CA LYS A 69 11.84 -11.00 -1.97
C LYS A 69 12.90 -12.06 -1.72
N GLU A 70 13.79 -11.83 -0.74
CA GLU A 70 14.86 -12.77 -0.41
C GLU A 70 14.32 -14.11 0.11
N HIS A 71 13.25 -14.07 0.90
CA HIS A 71 12.52 -15.25 1.36
C HIS A 71 11.84 -15.98 0.20
N ALA A 72 11.10 -15.26 -0.64
CA ALA A 72 10.37 -15.84 -1.77
C ALA A 72 11.26 -16.63 -2.73
N LEU A 73 12.47 -16.13 -2.97
CA LEU A 73 13.45 -16.79 -3.83
C LEU A 73 14.05 -18.07 -3.24
N LYS A 74 14.00 -18.25 -1.91
CA LYS A 74 14.65 -19.38 -1.21
C LYS A 74 13.64 -20.39 -0.65
N ASN A 75 12.56 -19.90 -0.07
CA ASN A 75 11.64 -20.67 0.77
C ASN A 75 10.22 -20.74 0.19
N GLY A 76 9.94 -20.05 -0.92
CA GLY A 76 8.62 -19.95 -1.51
C GLY A 76 7.81 -18.75 -0.99
N PRO A 77 6.55 -18.61 -1.44
CA PRO A 77 5.78 -17.38 -1.29
C PRO A 77 5.54 -16.98 0.17
N ILE A 78 5.56 -15.67 0.42
CA ILE A 78 5.24 -15.05 1.70
C ILE A 78 4.17 -13.98 1.48
N ILE A 79 3.27 -13.83 2.45
CA ILE A 79 2.23 -12.81 2.44
C ILE A 79 2.73 -11.59 3.21
N LEU A 80 2.68 -10.41 2.61
CA LEU A 80 2.87 -9.14 3.31
C LEU A 80 1.52 -8.51 3.62
N GLU A 81 1.22 -8.34 4.90
CA GLU A 81 0.08 -7.55 5.37
C GLU A 81 0.58 -6.14 5.69
N MET A 82 0.08 -5.14 4.96
CA MET A 82 0.45 -3.73 5.17
C MET A 82 -0.73 -2.98 5.79
N ASP A 83 -0.63 -2.65 7.07
CA ASP A 83 -1.64 -1.87 7.77
C ASP A 83 -1.63 -0.41 7.31
N THR A 84 -2.72 0.07 6.71
CA THR A 84 -2.80 1.41 6.14
C THR A 84 -4.22 1.97 6.27
N TYR A 85 -4.36 3.27 6.05
CA TYR A 85 -5.63 3.97 6.18
C TYR A 85 -6.05 4.69 4.89
N ARG A 86 -7.27 4.42 4.41
CA ARG A 86 -7.82 5.07 3.21
C ARG A 86 -8.47 6.41 3.56
N TYR A 87 -7.78 7.51 3.28
CA TYR A 87 -8.29 8.86 3.60
C TYR A 87 -9.54 9.27 2.82
N HIS A 88 -9.67 8.82 1.57
CA HIS A 88 -10.79 9.17 0.71
C HIS A 88 -11.91 8.11 0.76
N GLY A 89 -13.00 8.39 0.06
CA GLY A 89 -14.06 7.42 -0.22
C GLY A 89 -13.54 6.15 -0.90
N HIS A 90 -14.38 5.12 -0.99
CA HIS A 90 -14.01 3.91 -1.74
C HIS A 90 -13.87 4.21 -3.24
N SER A 91 -14.72 5.11 -3.75
CA SER A 91 -14.73 5.58 -5.13
C SER A 91 -15.45 6.92 -5.24
N MET A 92 -15.56 7.48 -6.44
CA MET A 92 -16.39 8.66 -6.70
C MET A 92 -17.87 8.44 -6.37
N SER A 93 -18.35 7.19 -6.48
CA SER A 93 -19.74 6.82 -6.17
C SER A 93 -19.95 6.48 -4.70
N ASP A 94 -18.89 6.17 -3.97
CA ASP A 94 -18.93 5.95 -2.52
C ASP A 94 -17.95 6.90 -1.81
N PRO A 95 -18.43 8.10 -1.42
CA PRO A 95 -17.60 9.11 -0.75
C PRO A 95 -17.23 8.73 0.69
N GLY A 96 -17.88 7.72 1.28
CA GLY A 96 -17.58 7.20 2.61
C GLY A 96 -17.93 8.09 3.79
N SER A 97 -18.67 9.18 3.59
CA SER A 97 -19.17 10.07 4.64
C SER A 97 -20.34 9.49 5.44
N THR A 98 -20.94 8.39 4.98
CA THR A 98 -22.10 7.74 5.61
C THR A 98 -21.70 6.74 6.70
N TYR A 99 -20.44 6.28 6.71
CA TYR A 99 -19.97 5.22 7.62
C TYR A 99 -18.63 5.54 8.30
N ARG A 100 -18.09 6.75 8.12
CA ARG A 100 -16.89 7.26 8.82
C ARG A 100 -17.06 8.72 9.18
N THR A 101 -16.41 9.14 10.26
CA THR A 101 -16.44 10.55 10.68
C THR A 101 -15.29 11.32 10.06
N ARG A 102 -15.49 12.61 9.79
CA ARG A 102 -14.42 13.49 9.29
C ARG A 102 -13.30 13.66 10.32
N ASP A 103 -13.65 13.62 11.61
CA ASP A 103 -12.71 13.80 12.71
C ASP A 103 -11.75 12.61 12.83
N GLU A 104 -12.26 11.37 12.71
CA GLU A 104 -11.44 10.16 12.65
C GLU A 104 -10.42 10.23 11.51
N ILE A 105 -10.88 10.53 10.29
CA ILE A 105 -10.02 10.61 9.10
C ILE A 105 -8.95 11.70 9.27
N SER A 106 -9.34 12.85 9.80
CA SER A 106 -8.44 13.98 10.02
C SER A 106 -7.40 13.69 11.10
N GLY A 107 -7.80 13.03 12.19
CA GLY A 107 -6.89 12.60 13.25
C GLY A 107 -5.85 11.61 12.74
N VAL A 108 -6.27 10.55 12.04
CA VAL A 108 -5.35 9.56 11.47
C VAL A 108 -4.40 10.20 10.46
N ARG A 109 -4.87 11.16 9.65
CA ARG A 109 -4.02 11.87 8.70
C ARG A 109 -2.99 12.77 9.40
N GLN A 110 -3.37 13.48 10.46
CA GLN A 110 -2.42 14.34 11.18
C GLN A 110 -1.33 13.54 11.90
N GLU A 111 -1.68 12.36 12.41
CA GLU A 111 -0.77 11.54 13.23
C GLU A 111 0.07 10.56 12.43
N ARG A 112 -0.52 9.90 11.41
CA ARG A 112 0.09 8.75 10.71
C ARG A 112 0.41 9.01 9.23
N ASP A 113 0.27 10.21 8.67
CA ASP A 113 0.54 10.43 7.25
C ASP A 113 2.02 10.10 6.88
N PRO A 114 2.26 9.11 5.99
CA PRO A 114 3.60 8.67 5.63
C PRO A 114 4.42 9.76 4.94
N ILE A 115 3.77 10.66 4.19
CA ILE A 115 4.44 11.74 3.46
C ILE A 115 4.94 12.79 4.45
N GLU A 116 4.08 13.22 5.38
CA GLU A 116 4.46 14.17 6.42
C GLU A 116 5.54 13.60 7.35
N ARG A 117 5.48 12.30 7.65
CA ARG A 117 6.54 11.63 8.41
C ARG A 117 7.89 11.67 7.69
N ILE A 118 7.94 11.33 6.40
CA ILE A 118 9.17 11.41 5.60
C ILE A 118 9.68 12.84 5.52
N LYS A 119 8.79 13.81 5.26
CA LYS A 119 9.14 15.23 5.21
C LYS A 119 9.82 15.69 6.50
N LYS A 120 9.26 15.35 7.67
CA LYS A 120 9.87 15.66 8.97
C LYS A 120 11.24 15.02 9.12
N LEU A 121 11.42 13.77 8.70
CA LEU A 121 12.71 13.07 8.76
C LEU A 121 13.76 13.71 7.85
N VAL A 122 13.39 14.11 6.62
CA VAL A 122 14.28 14.78 5.67
C VAL A 122 14.75 16.11 6.23
N LEU A 123 13.84 16.91 6.78
CA LEU A 123 14.15 18.20 7.40
C LEU A 123 14.99 18.03 8.67
N SER A 124 14.73 17.03 9.51
CA SER A 124 15.45 16.82 10.76
C SER A 124 16.89 16.32 10.58
N HIS A 125 17.21 15.77 9.41
CA HIS A 125 18.55 15.27 9.06
C HIS A 125 19.26 16.18 8.06
N ASP A 126 18.75 17.40 7.84
CA ASP A 126 19.31 18.40 6.92
C ASP A 126 19.57 17.85 5.50
N LEU A 127 18.75 16.88 5.05
CA LEU A 127 18.88 16.25 3.74
C LEU A 127 18.31 17.13 2.61
N ALA A 128 17.39 18.03 2.94
CA ALA A 128 16.84 19.04 2.04
C ALA A 128 16.24 20.19 2.86
N THR A 129 16.11 21.35 2.24
CA THR A 129 15.45 22.53 2.81
C THR A 129 13.95 22.54 2.49
N GLU A 130 13.16 23.26 3.29
CA GLU A 130 11.72 23.41 3.02
C GLU A 130 11.44 24.04 1.65
N LYS A 131 12.36 24.91 1.17
CA LYS A 131 12.26 25.52 -0.15
C LYS A 131 12.43 24.48 -1.26
N GLU A 132 13.46 23.64 -1.18
CA GLU A 132 13.70 22.57 -2.16
C GLU A 132 12.54 21.59 -2.20
N LEU A 133 11.97 21.21 -1.05
CA LEU A 133 10.78 20.35 -1.01
C LEU A 133 9.57 21.00 -1.71
N LYS A 134 9.34 22.29 -1.48
CA LYS A 134 8.24 23.03 -2.14
C LYS A 134 8.48 23.19 -3.63
N ASP A 135 9.72 23.36 -4.07
CA ASP A 135 10.05 23.49 -5.48
C ASP A 135 9.88 22.14 -6.20
N MET A 136 10.27 21.02 -5.60
CA MET A 136 9.96 19.67 -6.11
C MET A 136 8.45 19.42 -6.21
N GLU A 137 7.65 19.83 -5.21
CA GLU A 137 6.18 19.70 -5.28
C GLU A 137 5.59 20.45 -6.50
N LYS A 138 6.14 21.64 -6.84
CA LYS A 138 5.67 22.40 -8.01
C LYS A 138 6.06 21.72 -9.31
N GLU A 139 7.28 21.19 -9.40
CA GLU A 139 7.76 20.46 -10.57
C GLU A 139 6.89 19.24 -10.85
N ILE A 140 6.63 18.42 -9.82
CA ILE A 140 5.77 17.24 -9.94
C ILE A 140 4.35 17.62 -10.35
N ARG A 141 3.78 18.69 -9.77
CA ARG A 141 2.44 19.18 -10.18
C ARG A 141 2.41 19.57 -11.64
N LYS A 142 3.44 20.25 -12.13
CA LYS A 142 3.55 20.62 -13.54
C LYS A 142 3.63 19.39 -14.44
N GLU A 143 4.41 18.38 -14.07
CA GLU A 143 4.49 17.11 -14.82
C GLU A 143 3.12 16.41 -14.90
N VAL A 144 2.38 16.38 -13.80
CA VAL A 144 1.03 15.81 -13.74
C VAL A 144 0.05 16.61 -14.61
N ASP A 145 0.09 17.94 -14.54
CA ASP A 145 -0.78 18.82 -15.35
C ASP A 145 -0.50 18.66 -16.86
N ASP A 146 0.77 18.58 -17.25
CA ASP A 146 1.19 18.34 -18.63
C ASP A 146 0.73 16.95 -19.11
N ALA A 147 0.79 15.92 -18.25
CA ALA A 147 0.28 14.58 -18.55
C ALA A 147 -1.26 14.57 -18.71
N ILE A 148 -1.98 15.31 -17.87
CA ILE A 148 -3.44 15.46 -17.98
C ILE A 148 -3.82 16.18 -19.28
N ALA A 149 -3.10 17.24 -19.65
CA ALA A 149 -3.35 17.96 -20.89
C ALA A 149 -3.17 17.05 -22.12
N LYS A 150 -2.09 16.27 -22.16
CA LYS A 150 -1.86 15.26 -23.21
C LYS A 150 -2.98 14.21 -23.24
N ALA A 151 -3.38 13.69 -22.08
CA ALA A 151 -4.43 12.68 -22.00
C ALA A 151 -5.79 13.20 -22.47
N LYS A 152 -6.10 14.48 -22.28
CA LYS A 152 -7.34 15.12 -22.75
C LYS A 152 -7.32 15.44 -24.25
N ASP A 153 -6.14 15.69 -24.81
CA ASP A 153 -5.96 15.97 -26.24
C ASP A 153 -5.93 14.68 -27.10
N CYS A 154 -5.69 13.53 -26.47
CA CYS A 154 -5.76 12.24 -27.14
C CYS A 154 -7.16 11.99 -27.74
N SER A 155 -7.18 11.66 -29.03
CA SER A 155 -8.40 11.22 -29.71
C SER A 155 -8.93 9.94 -29.10
N MET A 156 -10.25 9.77 -29.16
CA MET A 156 -10.88 8.50 -28.81
C MET A 156 -10.36 7.38 -29.73
N PRO A 157 -10.21 6.15 -29.23
CA PRO A 157 -9.85 5.01 -30.06
C PRO A 157 -10.93 4.73 -31.10
N GLU A 158 -10.53 4.18 -32.25
CA GLU A 158 -11.45 3.82 -33.31
C GLU A 158 -12.42 2.71 -32.85
N PRO A 159 -13.71 2.73 -33.23
CA PRO A 159 -14.68 1.71 -32.80
C PRO A 159 -14.26 0.26 -33.14
N SER A 160 -13.42 0.06 -34.16
CA SER A 160 -12.87 -1.25 -34.50
C SER A 160 -11.95 -1.83 -33.41
N GLU A 161 -11.34 -1.00 -32.58
CA GLU A 161 -10.46 -1.44 -31.48
C GLU A 161 -11.22 -2.25 -30.42
N LEU A 162 -12.53 -2.04 -30.29
CA LEU A 162 -13.41 -2.78 -29.38
C LEU A 162 -13.31 -4.31 -29.55
N PHE A 163 -12.96 -4.76 -30.76
CA PHE A 163 -12.89 -6.19 -31.10
C PHE A 163 -11.46 -6.75 -31.05
N THR A 164 -10.47 -5.93 -30.74
CA THR A 164 -9.07 -6.36 -30.67
C THR A 164 -8.73 -6.94 -29.30
N ASN A 165 -7.65 -7.73 -29.21
CA ASN A 165 -7.13 -8.32 -27.95
C ASN A 165 -8.04 -9.31 -27.21
N VAL A 166 -9.14 -9.76 -27.82
CA VAL A 166 -10.00 -10.84 -27.29
C VAL A 166 -9.40 -12.22 -27.57
N TYR A 167 -8.86 -12.41 -28.77
CA TYR A 167 -8.17 -13.64 -29.20
C TYR A 167 -6.82 -13.30 -29.85
N VAL A 168 -5.96 -14.31 -29.97
CA VAL A 168 -4.73 -14.21 -30.75
C VAL A 168 -5.04 -13.93 -32.22
N LYS A 169 -4.15 -13.19 -32.88
CA LYS A 169 -4.29 -12.91 -34.31
C LYS A 169 -4.23 -14.19 -35.15
N GLY A 170 -5.00 -14.30 -36.22
CA GLY A 170 -5.07 -15.42 -37.14
C GLY A 170 -6.07 -16.51 -36.74
N PHE A 171 -6.85 -16.35 -35.66
CA PHE A 171 -7.81 -17.37 -35.22
C PHE A 171 -9.06 -17.48 -36.12
N GLY A 172 -9.22 -16.59 -37.10
CA GLY A 172 -10.31 -16.65 -38.09
C GLY A 172 -11.72 -16.49 -37.52
N THR A 173 -11.84 -16.18 -36.22
CA THR A 173 -13.13 -16.08 -35.53
C THR A 173 -13.83 -14.77 -35.87
N LYS A 174 -15.09 -14.85 -36.27
CA LYS A 174 -15.98 -13.69 -36.40
C LYS A 174 -16.58 -13.41 -35.02
N SER A 175 -16.20 -12.31 -34.37
CA SER A 175 -16.85 -11.85 -33.14
C SER A 175 -18.08 -11.01 -33.48
N PHE A 176 -19.16 -11.20 -32.73
CA PHE A 176 -20.39 -10.43 -32.86
C PHE A 176 -20.52 -9.44 -31.71
N GLY A 177 -21.01 -8.23 -31.97
CA GLY A 177 -21.46 -7.30 -30.93
C GLY A 177 -22.58 -7.87 -30.07
N ALA A 178 -22.85 -7.24 -28.92
CA ALA A 178 -23.88 -7.69 -27.96
C ALA A 178 -25.29 -7.78 -28.57
N ASP A 179 -25.57 -6.99 -29.59
CA ASP A 179 -26.83 -6.95 -30.34
C ASP A 179 -26.87 -7.91 -31.54
N ARG A 180 -25.75 -8.57 -31.85
CA ARG A 180 -25.52 -9.53 -32.96
C ARG A 180 -25.86 -9.03 -34.37
N LYS A 181 -26.22 -7.76 -34.53
CA LYS A 181 -26.81 -7.25 -35.77
C LYS A 181 -25.84 -6.47 -36.65
N GLU A 182 -24.85 -5.75 -36.09
CA GLU A 182 -24.17 -4.73 -36.89
C GLU A 182 -22.65 -4.84 -37.03
N VAL A 183 -21.95 -5.68 -36.25
CA VAL A 183 -20.48 -5.75 -36.38
C VAL A 183 -19.96 -7.19 -36.50
N LYS A 184 -19.47 -7.52 -37.70
CA LYS A 184 -18.58 -8.66 -37.95
C LYS A 184 -17.18 -8.11 -38.11
N ALA A 185 -16.39 -8.11 -37.04
CA ALA A 185 -14.96 -7.91 -37.16
C ALA A 185 -14.32 -9.25 -37.53
N ALA A 186 -13.62 -9.30 -38.67
CA ALA A 186 -12.61 -10.33 -38.87
C ALA A 186 -11.48 -10.00 -37.90
N LEU A 187 -11.30 -10.82 -36.87
CA LEU A 187 -10.13 -10.71 -36.03
C LEU A 187 -8.90 -10.88 -36.95
N PRO A 188 -7.91 -9.97 -36.89
CA PRO A 188 -6.67 -10.11 -37.66
C PRO A 188 -6.00 -11.44 -37.33
#